data_AF-A0A2U3D5X8-F1
#
_entry.id   AF-A0A2U3D5X8-F1
#
_cell.length_a   1.000
_cell.length_b   1.000
_cell.length_c   1.000
_cell.angle_alpha   90.00
_cell.angle_beta   90.00
_cell.angle_gamma   90.00
#
_symmetry.space_group_name_H-M   'P 1'
#
loop_
_entity.id
_entity.type
_entity.pdbx_description
1 polymer ?
#
loop_
_entity_poly.entity_id
_entity_poly.type
_entity_poly.pdbx_seq_one_letter_code
_entity_poly.pdbx_strand_id
1 'polypeptide(L)' 'MIRRSERPNPLLKHVEEYRKSSKPQLKLERDEIEHLARVQTEAFVNHPDIRSKLKEVIGVSDPHND' A
#
# COMPACT_ATOMS: atom_id res chain seq x y z
N MET A 1 -4.53 -23.64 11.06
CA MET A 1 -3.80 -22.56 10.38
C MET A 1 -4.80 -21.50 9.96
N ILE A 2 -4.91 -20.42 10.72
CA ILE A 2 -5.85 -19.34 10.42
C ILE A 2 -5.28 -18.60 9.21
N ARG A 3 -5.94 -18.75 8.06
CA ARG A 3 -5.71 -17.92 6.88
C ARG A 3 -5.86 -16.48 7.37
N ARG A 4 -4.78 -15.73 7.47
CA ARG A 4 -4.84 -14.28 7.69
C ARG A 4 -5.68 -13.74 6.54
N SER A 5 -6.96 -13.51 6.79
CA SER A 5 -7.82 -12.77 5.90
C SER A 5 -7.23 -11.36 5.87
N GLU A 6 -6.30 -11.12 4.94
CA GLU A 6 -5.83 -9.78 4.61
C GLU A 6 -7.07 -8.93 4.41
N ARG A 7 -7.21 -7.90 5.24
CA ARG A 7 -8.33 -6.98 5.09
C ARG A 7 -8.28 -6.45 3.65
N PRO A 8 -9.38 -6.56 2.88
CA PRO A 8 -9.37 -6.19 1.48
C PRO A 8 -9.01 -4.71 1.37
N ASN A 9 -7.95 -4.44 0.61
CA ASN A 9 -7.47 -3.10 0.31
C ASN A 9 -8.58 -2.33 -0.45
N PRO A 10 -9.14 -1.23 0.10
CA PRO A 10 -10.27 -0.52 -0.50
C PRO A 10 -9.96 0.05 -1.89
N LEU A 11 -8.74 0.54 -2.11
CA LEU A 11 -8.28 1.04 -3.41
C LEU A 11 -8.16 -0.07 -4.44
N LEU A 12 -7.52 -1.19 -4.07
CA LEU A 12 -7.38 -2.33 -4.97
C LEU A 12 -8.74 -2.90 -5.34
N LYS A 13 -9.67 -2.96 -4.37
CA LYS A 13 -11.07 -3.33 -4.64
C LYS A 13 -11.72 -2.37 -5.63
N HIS A 14 -11.55 -1.06 -5.45
CA HIS A 14 -12.09 -0.05 -6.37
C HIS A 14 -11.53 -0.20 -7.80
N VAL A 15 -10.21 -0.38 -7.93
CA VAL A 15 -9.55 -0.58 -9.22
C VAL A 15 -10.01 -1.87 -9.90
N GLU A 16 -10.18 -2.96 -9.14
CA GLU A 16 -10.73 -4.21 -9.67
C GLU A 16 -12.16 -4.05 -10.16
N GLU A 17 -13.03 -3.39 -9.40
CA GLU A 17 -14.41 -3.11 -9.80
C GLU A 17 -14.45 -2.25 -11.07
N TYR A 18 -13.61 -1.22 -11.14
CA TYR A 18 -13.49 -0.37 -12.32
C TYR A 18 -13.07 -1.18 -13.57
N ARG A 19 -12.07 -2.06 -13.45
CA ARG A 19 -11.58 -2.90 -14.55
C ARG A 19 -12.60 -3.95 -15.02
N LYS A 20 -13.42 -4.47 -14.11
CA LYS A 20 -14.44 -5.49 -14.41
C LYS A 20 -15.74 -4.88 -14.97
N SER A 21 -15.92 -3.57 -14.88
CA SER A 21 -17.13 -2.90 -15.36
C SER A 21 -17.16 -2.79 -16.88
N SER A 22 -18.30 -3.12 -17.49
CA SER A 22 -18.55 -2.89 -18.92
C SER A 22 -18.68 -1.41 -19.30
N LYS A 23 -18.89 -0.53 -18.30
CA LYS A 23 -18.85 0.93 -18.41
C LYS A 23 -18.04 1.47 -17.22
N PRO A 24 -16.74 1.69 -17.39
CA PRO A 24 -15.88 2.15 -16.30
C PRO A 24 -16.30 3.56 -15.88
N GLN A 25 -16.64 3.72 -14.61
CA GLN A 25 -16.86 5.02 -13.98
C GLN A 25 -16.06 5.05 -12.68
N LEU A 26 -15.28 6.11 -12.51
CA LEU A 26 -14.63 6.40 -11.23
C LEU A 26 -15.74 6.74 -10.24
N LYS A 27 -15.90 5.91 -9.20
CA LYS A 27 -16.88 6.13 -8.13
C LYS A 27 -16.30 6.95 -6.98
N LEU A 28 -14.97 6.98 -6.87
CA LEU A 28 -14.26 7.75 -5.88
C LEU A 28 -13.81 9.06 -6.51
N GLU A 29 -14.02 10.15 -5.78
CA GLU A 29 -13.46 11.45 -6.14
C GLU A 29 -11.95 11.43 -5.98
N ARG A 30 -11.27 12.37 -6.66
CA ARG A 30 -9.81 12.47 -6.63
C ARG A 30 -9.28 12.55 -5.19
N ASP A 31 -9.93 13.35 -4.35
CA ASP A 31 -9.55 13.57 -2.96
C ASP A 31 -9.68 12.30 -2.11
N GLU A 32 -10.68 11.45 -2.39
CA GLU A 32 -10.87 10.17 -1.71
C GLU A 32 -9.79 9.15 -2.10
N ILE A 33 -9.41 9.12 -3.37
CA ILE A 33 -8.32 8.28 -3.88
C ILE A 33 -7.01 8.70 -3.21
N GLU A 34 -6.73 10.01 -3.15
CA GLU A 34 -5.53 10.55 -2.52
C GLU A 34 -5.48 10.22 -1.03
N HIS A 35 -6.60 10.40 -0.31
CA HIS A 35 -6.70 10.06 1.10
C HIS A 35 -6.42 8.57 1.36
N LEU A 36 -7.09 7.68 0.61
CA LEU A 36 -6.90 6.24 0.79
C LEU A 36 -5.48 5.80 0.45
N ALA A 37 -4.87 6.39 -0.58
CA ALA A 37 -3.49 6.09 -0.97
C ALA A 37 -2.52 6.50 0.14
N ARG A 38 -2.75 7.66 0.77
CA ARG A 38 -1.96 8.14 1.90
C ARG A 38 -2.08 7.20 3.10
N VAL A 39 -3.30 6.84 3.50
CA VAL A 39 -3.55 5.92 4.62
C VAL A 39 -2.86 4.57 4.40
N GLN A 40 -2.88 4.04 3.17
CA GLN A 40 -2.18 2.80 2.84
C GLN A 40 -0.68 2.92 2.87
N THR A 41 -0.15 4.01 2.32
CA THR A 41 1.29 4.26 2.33
C THR A 41 1.79 4.38 3.76
N GLU A 42 1.09 5.13 4.61
CA GLU A 42 1.37 5.24 6.04
C GLU A 42 1.30 3.86 6.73
N ALA A 43 0.27 3.05 6.45
CA ALA A 43 0.15 1.71 7.02
C ALA A 43 1.28 0.76 6.57
N PHE A 44 1.70 0.85 5.30
CA PHE A 44 2.77 0.04 4.73
C PHE A 44 4.14 0.42 5.30
N VAL A 45 4.46 1.71 5.33
CA VAL A 45 5.74 2.23 5.87
C VAL A 45 5.87 1.93 7.37
N ASN A 46 4.76 2.00 8.11
CA ASN A 46 4.76 1.68 9.54
C ASN A 46 4.69 0.18 9.84
N HIS A 47 4.54 -0.68 8.83
CA HIS A 47 4.55 -2.12 9.05
C HIS A 47 5.93 -2.56 9.55
N PRO A 48 6.02 -3.31 10.67
CA PRO A 48 7.29 -3.63 11.32
C PRO A 48 8.29 -4.32 10.37
N ASP A 49 7.83 -5.27 9.55
CA ASP A 49 8.71 -5.98 8.60
C ASP A 49 9.21 -5.06 7.47
N ILE A 50 8.37 -4.14 6.98
CA ILE A 50 8.75 -3.18 5.95
C ILE A 50 9.74 -2.17 6.52
N ARG A 51 9.48 -1.68 7.73
CA ARG A 51 10.35 -0.76 8.45
C ARG A 51 11.72 -1.39 8.73
N SER A 52 11.78 -2.66 9.10
CA SER A 52 13.04 -3.41 9.25
C SER A 52 13.79 -3.53 7.93
N LYS A 53 13.12 -3.91 6.83
CA LYS A 53 13.74 -3.99 5.49
C LYS A 53 14.21 -2.64 4.97
N LEU A 54 13.43 -1.57 5.16
CA LEU A 54 13.82 -0.22 4.79
C LEU A 54 15.08 0.21 5.55
N LYS A 55 15.14 -0.07 6.86
CA LYS A 55 16.33 0.21 7.68
C LYS A 55 17.55 -0.60 7.22
N GLU A 56 17.37 -1.86 6.81
CA GLU A 56 18.44 -2.69 6.25
C GLU A 56 18.98 -2.10 4.94
N VAL A 57 18.10 -1.77 3.99
CA VAL A 57 18.49 -1.18 2.69
C VAL A 57 19.18 0.19 2.87
N ILE A 58 18.64 1.06 3.74
CA ILE A 58 19.23 2.38 4.00
C ILE A 58 20.53 2.25 4.80
N GLY A 59 20.58 1.34 5.77
CA GLY A 59 21.76 1.10 6.62
C GLY A 59 22.93 0.44 5.91
N VAL A 60 22.70 -0.23 4.77
CA VAL A 60 23.78 -0.78 3.90
C VAL A 60 24.37 0.30 2.98
N SER A 61 23.75 1.48 2.90
CA SER A 61 24.21 2.59 2.03
C SER A 61 25.22 3.53 2.71
N ASP A 62 25.84 3.14 3.82
CA ASP A 62 26.90 3.90 4.49
C ASP A 62 28.29 3.39 4.05
N PRO A 63 29.01 4.07 3.14
CA PRO A 63 30.31 3.61 2.62
C PRO A 63 31.50 3.92 3.55
N HIS A 64 31.28 4.06 4.87
CA HIS A 64 32.31 4.42 5.85
C HIS A 64 32.39 3.41 7.00
N ASN A 65 32.60 2.14 6.67
CA ASN A 65 33.08 1.14 7.63
C ASN A 65 34.03 0.16 6.90
N ASP A 66 35.23 0.64 6.62
CA ASP A 66 36.48 -0.14 6.69
C ASP A 66 37.65 0.82 7.00
#